data_AF-A0A645ID55-F1
#
_entry.id   AF-A0A645ID55-F1
#
_cell.length_a   1.000
_cell.length_b   1.000
_cell.length_c   1.000
_cell.angle_alpha   90.00
_cell.angle_beta   90.00
_cell.angle_gamma   90.00
#
_symmetry.space_group_name_H-M   'P 1'
#
loop_
_entity.id
_entity.type
_entity.pdbx_description
1 polymer ?
#
loop_
_entity_poly.entity_id
_entity_poly.type
_entity_poly.pdbx_seq_one_letter_code
_entity_poly.pdbx_strand_id
1 'polypeptide(L)'
;MRELGLHERIKIIGIAKRLEELIIPGDPHPLFLDKNSSSLRLIMQLRDEAHRFGITHHRNRRSKGQINSELREIKGIGEKTEALLLKRFGSFKALKNSTFQEISEVAGKRVAEIITIYFSEQER
;
A
#
# COMPACT_ATOMS: atom_id res chain seq x y z
N MET A 1 -13.58 6.23 22.68
CA MET A 1 -14.84 7.01 22.54
C MET A 1 -15.62 7.11 23.84
N ARG A 2 -16.00 5.99 24.50
CA ARG A 2 -16.62 6.03 25.84
C ARG A 2 -15.68 6.53 26.93
N GLU A 3 -14.45 6.01 26.99
CA GLU A 3 -13.41 6.47 27.92
C GLU A 3 -13.02 7.94 27.75
N LEU A 4 -13.24 8.51 26.55
CA LEU A 4 -12.95 9.91 26.24
C LEU A 4 -14.19 10.82 26.40
N GLY A 5 -15.35 10.29 26.83
CA GLY A 5 -16.59 11.05 26.93
C GLY A 5 -17.08 11.67 25.60
N LEU A 6 -16.69 11.08 24.46
CA LEU A 6 -17.02 11.62 23.13
C LEU A 6 -18.25 10.99 22.48
N HIS A 7 -18.83 9.97 23.10
CA HIS A 7 -19.91 9.19 22.49
C HIS A 7 -21.21 9.98 22.26
N GLU A 8 -21.44 11.05 23.02
CA GLU A 8 -22.63 11.92 22.86
C GLU A 8 -22.42 13.00 21.80
N ARG A 9 -21.16 13.39 21.57
CA ARG A 9 -20.81 14.48 20.66
C ARG A 9 -20.52 14.01 19.23
N ILE A 10 -20.06 12.77 19.08
CA ILE A 10 -19.66 12.22 17.79
C ILE A 10 -20.45 10.93 17.55
N LYS A 11 -21.29 10.96 16.51
CA LYS A 11 -21.98 9.77 16.03
C LYS A 11 -21.00 8.89 15.24
N ILE A 12 -21.04 7.60 15.53
CA ILE A 12 -20.24 6.58 14.84
C ILE A 12 -21.21 5.79 13.98
N ILE A 13 -20.83 5.57 12.72
CA ILE A 13 -21.58 4.74 11.78
C ILE A 13 -20.61 3.78 11.09
N GLY A 14 -21.05 2.55 10.88
CA GLY A 14 -20.42 1.58 10.00
C GLY A 14 -21.28 1.37 8.76
N ILE A 15 -20.67 0.92 7.66
CA ILE A 15 -21.39 0.51 6.45
C ILE A 15 -21.00 -0.92 6.08
N ALA A 16 -21.98 -1.81 5.90
CA ALA A 16 -21.72 -3.17 5.46
C ALA A 16 -21.45 -3.22 3.95
N LYS A 17 -20.49 -4.06 3.54
CA LYS A 17 -20.03 -4.11 2.14
C LYS A 17 -21.05 -4.71 1.16
N ARG A 18 -21.95 -5.60 1.60
CA ARG A 18 -22.84 -6.37 0.69
C ARG A 18 -24.24 -5.76 0.55
N LEU A 19 -24.82 -5.32 1.67
CA LEU A 19 -26.19 -4.80 1.71
C LEU A 19 -26.24 -3.28 1.86
N GLU A 20 -25.07 -2.64 2.03
CA GLU A 20 -24.93 -1.19 2.22
C GLU A 20 -25.78 -0.63 3.37
N GLU A 21 -26.04 -1.48 4.36
CA GLU A 21 -26.74 -1.11 5.58
C GLU A 21 -25.82 -0.27 6.48
N LEU A 22 -26.38 0.78 7.06
CA LEU A 22 -25.70 1.62 8.02
C LEU A 22 -25.94 1.07 9.42
N ILE A 23 -24.84 0.80 10.13
CA ILE A 23 -24.85 0.21 11.47
C ILE A 23 -24.44 1.29 12.46
N ILE A 24 -25.29 1.56 13.44
CA ILE A 24 -25.00 2.49 14.54
C ILE A 24 -24.66 1.65 15.77
N PRO A 25 -23.47 1.83 16.38
CA PRO A 25 -23.12 1.07 17.58
C PRO A 25 -24.13 1.30 18.71
N GLY A 26 -24.74 0.21 19.18
CA GLY A 26 -25.77 0.25 20.23
C GLY A 26 -27.21 0.26 19.72
N ASP A 27 -27.42 0.39 18.40
CA ASP A 27 -28.73 0.20 17.78
C ASP A 27 -28.81 -1.22 17.17
N PRO A 28 -29.78 -2.05 17.59
CA PRO A 28 -29.97 -3.39 17.01
C PRO A 28 -30.56 -3.35 15.59
N HIS A 29 -31.09 -2.22 15.12
CA HIS A 29 -31.73 -2.10 13.82
C HIS A 29 -30.82 -1.34 12.83
N PRO A 30 -30.33 -2.00 11.76
CA PRO A 30 -29.59 -1.32 10.71
C PRO A 30 -30.49 -0.33 9.94
N LEU A 31 -29.90 0.80 9.54
CA LEU A 31 -30.57 1.80 8.71
C LEU A 31 -30.30 1.52 7.23
N PHE A 32 -31.38 1.51 6.44
CA PHE A 32 -31.32 1.35 4.98
C PHE A 32 -31.56 2.70 4.31
N LEU A 33 -30.64 3.10 3.45
CA LEU A 33 -30.84 4.24 2.56
C LEU A 33 -31.32 3.76 1.20
N ASP A 34 -32.08 4.62 0.50
CA ASP A 34 -32.44 4.38 -0.89
C ASP A 34 -31.16 4.25 -1.74
N LYS A 35 -31.11 3.22 -2.60
CA LYS A 35 -30.00 2.95 -3.52
C LYS A 35 -29.71 4.12 -4.47
N ASN A 36 -30.72 4.93 -4.76
CA ASN A 36 -30.61 6.11 -5.62
C ASN A 36 -30.25 7.38 -4.83
N SER A 37 -30.13 7.32 -3.51
CA SER A 37 -29.78 8.46 -2.67
C SER A 37 -28.35 8.94 -2.92
N SER A 38 -28.18 10.26 -3.01
CA SER A 38 -26.86 10.91 -3.03
C SER A 38 -26.08 10.67 -1.72
N SER A 39 -26.79 10.53 -0.60
CA SER A 39 -26.15 10.29 0.71
C SER A 39 -25.49 8.92 0.77
N LEU A 40 -26.15 7.88 0.23
CA LEU A 40 -25.58 6.54 0.17
C LEU A 40 -24.33 6.52 -0.70
N ARG A 41 -24.38 7.15 -1.89
CA ARG A 41 -23.23 7.27 -2.79
C ARG A 41 -22.02 7.91 -2.11
N LEU A 42 -22.21 8.97 -1.33
CA LEU A 42 -21.13 9.62 -0.59
C LEU A 42 -20.49 8.68 0.45
N ILE A 43 -21.31 7.97 1.22
CA ILE A 43 -20.81 7.04 2.25
C ILE A 43 -20.04 5.88 1.59
N MET A 44 -20.53 5.36 0.46
CA MET A 44 -19.83 4.34 -0.33
C MET A 44 -18.47 4.86 -0.81
N GLN A 45 -18.39 6.09 -1.31
CA GLN A 45 -17.12 6.70 -1.73
C GLN A 45 -16.13 6.81 -0.57
N LEU A 46 -16.58 7.23 0.62
CA LEU A 46 -15.73 7.27 1.82
C LEU A 46 -15.23 5.88 2.22
N ARG A 47 -16.09 4.86 2.17
CA ARG A 47 -15.73 3.45 2.42
C ARG A 47 -14.67 2.97 1.42
N ASP A 48 -14.90 3.21 0.13
CA ASP A 48 -14.01 2.76 -0.94
C ASP A 48 -12.66 3.46 -0.86
N GLU A 49 -12.63 4.74 -0.49
CA GLU A 49 -11.41 5.50 -0.26
C GLU A 49 -10.64 4.99 0.97
N ALA A 50 -11.33 4.73 2.08
CA ALA A 50 -10.71 4.11 3.26
C ALA A 50 -10.13 2.72 2.93
N HIS A 51 -10.83 1.91 2.14
CA HIS A 51 -10.37 0.60 1.68
C HIS A 51 -9.18 0.73 0.72
N ARG A 52 -9.22 1.65 -0.24
CA ARG A 52 -8.13 1.98 -1.18
C ARG A 52 -6.89 2.41 -0.42
N PHE A 53 -7.05 3.28 0.58
CA PHE A 53 -5.96 3.73 1.44
C PHE A 53 -5.36 2.57 2.22
N GLY A 54 -6.19 1.75 2.88
CA GLY A 54 -5.75 0.57 3.63
C GLY A 54 -4.97 -0.43 2.77
N ILE A 55 -5.51 -0.80 1.60
CA ILE A 55 -4.84 -1.71 0.66
C ILE A 55 -3.51 -1.11 0.19
N THR A 56 -3.51 0.15 -0.23
CA THR A 56 -2.30 0.84 -0.71
C THR A 56 -1.23 0.89 0.37
N HIS A 57 -1.61 1.23 1.60
CA HIS A 57 -0.69 1.29 2.73
C HIS A 57 -0.07 -0.09 3.03
N HIS A 58 -0.90 -1.14 3.12
CA HIS A 58 -0.40 -2.50 3.34
C HIS A 58 0.43 -3.03 2.18
N ARG A 59 0.06 -2.71 0.93
CA ARG A 59 0.84 -3.08 -0.26
C ARG A 59 2.21 -2.40 -0.25
N ASN A 60 2.27 -1.10 0.06
CA ASN A 60 3.53 -0.35 0.15
C ASN A 60 4.42 -0.83 1.31
N ARG A 61 3.82 -1.22 2.44
CA ARG A 61 4.56 -1.78 3.57
C ARG A 61 5.07 -3.19 3.28
N ARG A 62 4.26 -4.02 2.63
CA ARG A 62 4.66 -5.38 2.20
C ARG A 62 5.77 -5.32 1.15
N SER A 63 5.64 -4.46 0.13
CA SER A 63 6.69 -4.29 -0.87
C SER A 63 7.99 -3.88 -0.17
N LYS A 64 7.99 -2.86 0.70
CA LYS A 64 9.17 -2.46 1.50
C LYS A 64 9.80 -3.62 2.28
N GLY A 65 9.01 -4.50 2.89
CA GLY A 65 9.52 -5.67 3.63
C GLY A 65 10.14 -6.75 2.73
N GLN A 66 9.53 -7.03 1.57
CA GLN A 66 10.02 -8.03 0.62
C GLN A 66 11.27 -7.56 -0.13
N ILE A 67 11.41 -6.25 -0.34
CA ILE A 67 12.58 -5.68 -1.02
C ILE A 67 13.85 -5.87 -0.19
N ASN A 68 13.73 -5.83 1.13
CA ASN A 68 14.86 -6.05 2.03
C ASN A 68 15.44 -7.47 1.94
N SER A 69 14.68 -8.48 1.48
CA SER A 69 15.21 -9.84 1.35
C SER A 69 15.89 -10.07 0.00
N GLU A 70 15.25 -9.67 -1.10
CA GLU A 70 15.71 -10.03 -2.45
C GLU A 70 16.96 -9.25 -2.88
N LEU A 71 17.09 -7.96 -2.55
CA LEU A 71 18.33 -7.21 -2.87
C LEU A 71 19.53 -7.66 -2.05
N ARG A 72 19.31 -8.14 -0.81
CA ARG A 72 20.38 -8.63 0.07
C ARG A 72 20.95 -9.97 -0.36
N GLU A 73 20.17 -10.76 -1.11
CA GLU A 73 20.64 -12.02 -1.69
C GLU A 73 21.64 -11.79 -2.84
N ILE A 74 21.61 -10.62 -3.47
CA ILE A 74 22.51 -10.28 -4.58
C ILE A 74 23.91 -10.02 -4.02
N LYS A 75 24.83 -10.97 -4.26
CA LYS A 75 26.24 -10.84 -3.88
C LYS A 75 26.84 -9.56 -4.46
N GLY A 76 27.34 -8.69 -3.58
CA GLY A 76 27.97 -7.41 -3.95
C GLY A 76 27.09 -6.18 -3.72
N ILE A 77 25.85 -6.35 -3.25
CA ILE A 77 24.99 -5.25 -2.80
C ILE A 77 24.95 -5.23 -1.27
N GLY A 78 25.40 -4.12 -0.68
CA GLY A 78 25.33 -3.89 0.77
C GLY A 78 24.13 -3.02 1.17
N GLU A 79 23.83 -2.96 2.47
CA GLU A 79 22.65 -2.24 3.00
C GLU A 79 22.58 -0.76 2.58
N LYS A 80 23.73 -0.08 2.45
CA LYS A 80 23.78 1.33 2.01
C LYS A 80 23.31 1.51 0.57
N THR A 81 23.75 0.62 -0.32
CA THR A 81 23.39 0.64 -1.74
C THR A 81 21.93 0.23 -1.93
N GLU A 82 21.49 -0.78 -1.18
CA GLU A 82 20.10 -1.20 -1.11
C GLU A 82 19.18 -0.03 -0.71
N ALA A 83 19.48 0.65 0.40
CA ALA A 83 18.67 1.77 0.87
C ALA A 83 18.61 2.92 -0.17
N LEU A 84 19.72 3.16 -0.89
CA LEU A 84 19.80 4.18 -1.94
C LEU A 84 18.92 3.84 -3.14
N LEU A 85 19.00 2.60 -3.63
CA LEU A 85 18.16 2.09 -4.72
C LEU A 85 16.68 2.10 -4.33
N LEU A 86 16.36 1.66 -3.12
CA LEU A 86 15.01 1.71 -2.55
C LEU A 86 14.45 3.13 -2.47
N LYS A 87 15.28 4.10 -2.07
CA LYS A 87 14.87 5.50 -1.98
C LYS A 87 14.54 6.08 -3.35
N ARG A 88 15.25 5.68 -4.41
CA ARG A 88 15.00 6.15 -5.77
C ARG A 88 13.83 5.43 -6.44
N PHE A 89 13.82 4.10 -6.41
CA PHE A 89 12.90 3.30 -7.21
C PHE A 89 11.64 2.85 -6.44
N GLY A 90 11.67 2.90 -5.10
CA GLY A 90 10.52 2.63 -4.23
C GLY A 90 10.10 1.16 -4.13
N SER A 91 10.35 0.34 -5.15
CA SER A 91 10.11 -1.10 -5.12
C SER A 91 11.10 -1.94 -5.93
N PHE A 92 11.28 -3.20 -5.56
CA PHE A 92 12.10 -4.18 -6.31
C PHE A 92 11.55 -4.38 -7.71
N LYS A 93 10.21 -4.43 -7.84
CA LYS A 93 9.55 -4.50 -9.15
C LYS A 93 9.80 -3.25 -9.99
N ALA A 94 9.81 -2.07 -9.37
CA ALA A 94 10.17 -0.83 -10.08
C ALA A 94 11.64 -0.85 -10.50
N LEU A 95 12.55 -1.29 -9.62
CA LEU A 95 13.97 -1.47 -9.94
C LEU A 95 14.18 -2.47 -11.09
N LYS A 96 13.43 -3.57 -11.13
CA LYS A 96 13.45 -4.55 -12.23
C LYS A 96 13.06 -3.93 -13.58
N ASN A 97 12.14 -2.97 -13.57
CA ASN A 97 11.69 -2.27 -14.78
C ASN A 97 12.55 -1.05 -15.14
N SER A 98 13.53 -0.69 -14.30
CA SER A 98 14.41 0.46 -14.54
C SER A 98 15.52 0.13 -15.52
N THR A 99 15.99 1.15 -16.20
CA THR A 99 17.07 1.02 -17.19
C THR A 99 18.43 0.92 -16.51
N PHE A 100 19.39 0.30 -17.20
CA PHE A 100 20.79 0.24 -16.74
C PHE A 100 21.36 1.63 -16.38
N GLN A 101 21.03 2.65 -17.19
CA GLN A 101 21.49 4.02 -16.99
C GLN A 101 20.96 4.61 -15.68
N GLU A 102 19.65 4.47 -15.41
CA GLU A 102 19.05 4.94 -14.16
C GLU A 102 19.66 4.27 -12.92
N ILE A 103 19.93 2.97 -12.99
CA ILE A 103 20.55 2.23 -11.87
C ILE A 103 22.01 2.68 -11.69
N SER A 104 22.73 2.88 -12.80
CA SER A 104 24.13 3.32 -12.77
C SER A 104 24.28 4.74 -12.24
N GLU A 105 23.34 5.64 -12.48
CA GLU A 105 23.37 6.99 -11.91
C GLU A 105 23.22 6.99 -10.39
N VAL A 106 22.47 6.02 -9.85
CA VAL A 106 22.20 5.94 -8.42
C VAL A 106 23.31 5.21 -7.68
N ALA A 107 23.70 4.02 -8.16
CA ALA A 107 24.58 3.11 -7.43
C ALA A 107 25.91 2.80 -8.13
N GLY A 108 26.16 3.40 -9.30
CA GLY A 108 27.36 3.19 -10.11
C GLY A 108 27.24 2.02 -11.10
N LYS A 109 28.11 2.01 -12.11
CA LYS A 109 28.09 1.04 -13.23
C LYS A 109 28.18 -0.41 -12.78
N ARG A 110 29.10 -0.71 -11.84
CA ARG A 110 29.32 -2.07 -11.34
C ARG A 110 28.07 -2.65 -10.66
N VAL A 111 27.33 -1.83 -9.91
CA VAL A 111 26.09 -2.29 -9.26
C VAL A 111 24.99 -2.49 -10.30
N ALA A 112 24.89 -1.59 -11.28
CA ALA A 112 23.95 -1.73 -12.39
C ALA A 112 24.17 -3.04 -13.17
N GLU A 113 25.42 -3.39 -13.47
CA GLU A 113 25.77 -4.66 -14.14
C GLU A 113 25.32 -5.87 -13.35
N ILE A 114 25.64 -5.92 -12.05
CA ILE A 114 25.26 -7.03 -11.16
C ILE A 114 23.74 -7.21 -11.14
N ILE A 115 22.99 -6.11 -11.02
CA ILE A 115 21.52 -6.14 -10.95
C ILE A 115 20.93 -6.58 -12.29
N THR A 116 21.42 -6.06 -13.42
CA THR A 116 20.95 -6.45 -14.76
C THR A 116 21.22 -7.93 -15.05
N ILE A 117 22.40 -8.44 -14.67
CA ILE A 117 22.73 -9.86 -14.82
C ILE A 117 21.77 -10.70 -13.96
N TYR A 118 21.62 -10.35 -12.68
CA TYR A 118 20.72 -11.07 -11.77
C TYR A 118 19.28 -11.17 -12.30
N PHE A 119 18.74 -10.08 -12.87
CA PHE A 119 17.41 -10.11 -13.47
C PHE A 119 17.34 -10.95 -14.75
N SER A 120 18.38 -10.96 -15.57
CA SER A 120 18.43 -11.78 -16.78
C SER A 120 18.50 -13.28 -16.49
N GLU A 121 19.10 -13.68 -15.37
CA GLU A 121 19.20 -15.08 -14.95
C GLU A 121 17.87 -15.62 -14.39
N GLN A 122 17.03 -14.77 -13.80
CA GLN A 122 15.71 -15.19 -13.31
C GLN A 122 14.63 -15.31 -14.40
N GLU A 123 14.87 -14.77 -15.59
CA GLU A 123 13.94 -14.88 -16.74
C GLU A 123 14.24 -16.09 -17.64
N ARG A 124 15.26 -16.89 -17.31
CA ARG A 124 15.56 -18.19 -17.92
C ARG A 124 14.96 -19.32 -17.10
#